data_AF-A0A1Y4EYP4-F1
#
_entry.id   AF-A0A1Y4EYP4-F1
#
_cell.length_a   1.000
_cell.length_b   1.000
_cell.length_c   1.000
_cell.angle_alpha   90.00
_cell.angle_beta   90.00
_cell.angle_gamma   90.00
#
_symmetry.space_group_name_H-M   'P 1'
#
loop_
_entity.id
_entity.type
_entity.pdbx_description
1 polymer ?
#
loop_
_entity_poly.entity_id
_entity_poly.type
_entity_poly.pdbx_seq_one_letter_code
_entity_poly.pdbx_strand_id
1 'polypeptide(L)'
;MEKASRNWKLLGALFVGIVFAVLFTLHFTAVPVKAAGQTEGFKKVGNQTYYVEKDGSYHKGWLTLNVDGNSYKYYFNKTSGVMYTGWVSDGTNLRYFSKSSAKPYMYGRMATGWITANGQKRYFFPDTGVMAKGWNTFGMGKRYFNKSTGYMYTEWVGDGNGGKRYFHPTTGVLYTGWNTFGLGTRYFNKTSGLMYTGWIKGGDEWRYFNKSTGVVYTGWVKASDGKRYFDPDNKGSLVTGWFKDASGNQYYLDPENMGRAMTGTVKIDDKTYYFDSNGVLVQDGNEANLTAPSSARTIKNYLLNALMPVGNTMYVWGGGWAEPTGNYKGLYPKWKQFYDQCGSGYEHDYDLSTSGRSRGLDCSGFVGWATYNVMHTQSGLNYLYASDASSQASTFASRGWGVLRTQSTLKQNNYKGQFFAGDVGSKPGHAFLVLGQCDDGSLVIVHSTPPCVQIAGTPTPSGSYSSEAIVLAKKYMKKLAPGAVSKFGLGSQSTVQYINGSNIMHWSSNVLSDPDGYTSMTADEILADLFNEN
;
A
#
# COMPACT_ATOMS: atom_id res chain seq x y z
N MET A 1 1.43 -59.58 -30.29
CA MET A 1 0.04 -60.07 -30.11
C MET A 1 -0.80 -58.85 -29.80
N GLU A 2 -1.68 -58.38 -30.70
CA GLU A 2 -2.97 -59.00 -31.09
C GLU A 2 -3.98 -59.04 -29.93
N LYS A 3 -5.27 -58.69 -30.09
CA LYS A 3 -6.04 -58.31 -31.31
C LYS A 3 -7.21 -57.34 -30.96
N ALA A 4 -7.84 -56.76 -31.98
CA ALA A 4 -8.86 -55.71 -31.88
C ALA A 4 -10.26 -56.18 -31.40
N SER A 5 -11.15 -55.25 -31.01
CA SER A 5 -12.43 -55.04 -31.75
C SER A 5 -13.30 -53.86 -31.26
N ARG A 6 -14.01 -53.25 -32.24
CA ARG A 6 -15.35 -52.57 -32.23
C ARG A 6 -15.63 -51.42 -31.23
N ASN A 7 -16.10 -50.21 -31.60
CA ASN A 7 -17.04 -49.66 -32.62
C ASN A 7 -18.44 -49.33 -32.08
N TRP A 8 -18.77 -48.03 -32.03
CA TRP A 8 -20.08 -47.44 -32.45
C TRP A 8 -19.91 -45.90 -32.60
N LYS A 9 -20.27 -45.31 -33.77
CA LYS A 9 -21.54 -44.59 -34.10
C LYS A 9 -21.69 -43.25 -33.36
N LEU A 10 -22.06 -42.11 -33.96
CA LEU A 10 -22.28 -41.68 -35.37
C LEU A 10 -21.55 -40.30 -35.56
N LEU A 11 -21.63 -39.45 -36.60
CA LEU A 11 -22.34 -39.26 -37.89
C LEU A 11 -21.27 -38.62 -38.86
N GLY A 12 -21.45 -38.25 -40.12
CA GLY A 12 -22.64 -38.18 -40.98
C GLY A 12 -22.72 -36.86 -41.77
N ALA A 13 -22.08 -36.79 -42.94
CA ALA A 13 -22.16 -35.65 -43.87
C ALA A 13 -22.10 -36.14 -45.33
N LEU A 14 -23.14 -35.85 -46.12
CA LEU A 14 -23.20 -36.24 -47.54
C LEU A 14 -22.28 -35.36 -48.39
N PHE A 15 -21.38 -35.99 -49.15
CA PHE A 15 -20.91 -35.43 -50.41
C PHE A 15 -21.91 -35.79 -51.51
N VAL A 16 -22.47 -34.79 -52.19
CA VAL A 16 -23.24 -34.98 -53.44
C VAL A 16 -22.43 -34.40 -54.58
N GLY A 17 -21.51 -35.21 -55.10
CA GLY A 17 -21.00 -35.03 -56.46
C GLY A 17 -21.98 -35.68 -57.43
N ILE A 18 -22.39 -34.96 -58.48
CA ILE A 18 -23.20 -35.53 -59.55
C ILE A 18 -22.37 -35.48 -60.84
N VAL A 19 -22.10 -36.67 -61.36
CA VAL A 19 -21.60 -36.88 -62.73
C VAL A 19 -22.79 -37.29 -63.59
N PHE A 20 -22.91 -36.73 -64.78
CA PHE A 20 -23.74 -37.28 -65.86
C PHE A 20 -23.00 -37.17 -67.20
N ALA A 21 -23.37 -38.03 -68.14
CA ALA A 21 -22.51 -38.46 -69.24
C ALA A 21 -22.94 -37.93 -70.62
N VAL A 22 -21.93 -37.81 -71.48
CA VAL A 22 -21.93 -38.14 -72.93
C VAL A 22 -23.13 -37.68 -73.79
N LEU A 23 -22.84 -36.66 -74.61
CA LEU A 23 -23.27 -36.45 -76.01
C LEU A 23 -24.71 -36.78 -76.45
N PHE A 24 -25.42 -35.72 -76.88
CA PHE A 24 -26.08 -35.73 -78.19
C PHE A 24 -26.03 -34.32 -78.80
N THR A 25 -25.60 -34.18 -80.06
CA THR A 25 -25.55 -32.89 -80.76
C THR A 25 -26.65 -32.79 -81.80
N LEU A 26 -27.54 -31.81 -81.65
CA LEU A 26 -28.51 -31.40 -82.67
C LEU A 26 -28.35 -29.90 -82.93
N HIS A 27 -28.00 -29.55 -84.16
CA HIS A 27 -27.93 -28.16 -84.60
C HIS A 27 -29.32 -27.70 -85.06
N PHE A 28 -29.89 -26.72 -84.37
CA PHE A 28 -31.08 -25.98 -84.82
C PHE A 28 -30.72 -24.50 -84.99
N THR A 29 -30.69 -24.03 -86.23
CA THR A 29 -30.57 -22.59 -86.55
C THR A 29 -31.93 -21.91 -86.39
N ALA A 30 -32.27 -21.51 -85.17
CA ALA A 30 -33.51 -20.80 -84.89
C ALA A 30 -33.41 -19.33 -85.36
N VAL A 31 -34.28 -18.95 -86.31
CA VAL A 31 -34.48 -17.54 -86.69
C VAL A 31 -35.31 -16.85 -85.60
N PRO A 32 -34.91 -15.68 -85.07
CA PRO A 32 -35.60 -15.04 -83.96
C PRO A 32 -36.92 -14.39 -84.39
N VAL A 33 -38.03 -15.11 -84.21
CA VAL A 33 -39.37 -14.50 -84.20
C VAL A 33 -39.48 -13.59 -82.96
N LYS A 34 -39.68 -12.29 -83.18
CA LYS A 34 -39.98 -11.33 -82.10
C LYS A 34 -41.36 -11.62 -81.51
N ALA A 35 -41.41 -12.49 -80.50
CA ALA A 35 -42.59 -12.67 -79.67
C ALA A 35 -42.91 -11.38 -78.90
N ALA A 36 -44.15 -10.91 -78.99
CA ALA A 36 -44.58 -9.69 -78.31
C ALA A 36 -44.68 -9.90 -76.79
N GLY A 37 -44.32 -8.87 -76.01
CA GLY A 37 -44.84 -8.70 -74.65
C GLY A 37 -44.20 -9.54 -73.52
N GLN A 38 -43.00 -10.11 -73.66
CA GLN A 38 -42.27 -10.57 -72.48
C GLN A 38 -41.72 -9.36 -71.69
N THR A 39 -42.18 -9.21 -70.45
CA THR A 39 -41.68 -8.20 -69.53
C THR A 39 -40.33 -8.62 -68.93
N GLU A 40 -39.35 -7.73 -69.04
CA GLU A 40 -38.06 -7.81 -68.34
C GLU A 40 -38.31 -7.93 -66.82
N GLY A 41 -37.65 -8.89 -66.14
CA GLY A 41 -37.86 -9.09 -64.72
C GLY A 41 -37.75 -10.53 -64.22
N PHE A 42 -38.13 -10.72 -62.94
CA PHE A 42 -38.09 -12.04 -62.29
C PHE A 42 -39.20 -12.97 -62.80
N LYS A 43 -38.80 -14.14 -63.29
CA LYS A 43 -39.70 -15.20 -63.77
C LYS A 43 -39.48 -16.48 -62.95
N LYS A 44 -40.56 -17.08 -62.45
CA LYS A 44 -40.53 -18.36 -61.75
C LYS A 44 -40.95 -19.48 -62.70
N VAL A 45 -40.17 -20.55 -62.78
CA VAL A 45 -40.44 -21.73 -63.60
C VAL A 45 -40.28 -22.96 -62.70
N GLY A 46 -41.39 -23.64 -62.41
CA GLY A 46 -41.42 -24.68 -61.36
C GLY A 46 -40.94 -24.12 -60.02
N ASN A 47 -39.94 -24.78 -59.41
CA ASN A 47 -39.31 -24.34 -58.16
C ASN A 47 -38.07 -23.45 -58.35
N GLN A 48 -37.75 -23.03 -59.58
CA GLN A 48 -36.59 -22.21 -59.90
C GLN A 48 -37.01 -20.77 -60.26
N THR A 49 -36.13 -19.81 -59.98
CA THR A 49 -36.32 -18.39 -60.33
C THR A 49 -35.20 -17.94 -61.25
N TYR A 50 -35.56 -17.15 -62.25
CA TYR A 50 -34.72 -16.59 -63.29
C TYR A 50 -34.95 -15.08 -63.35
N TYR A 51 -34.03 -14.35 -63.96
CA TYR A 51 -34.30 -12.99 -64.45
C TYR A 51 -34.27 -13.03 -65.98
N VAL A 52 -35.32 -12.49 -66.59
CA VAL A 52 -35.49 -12.43 -68.05
C VAL A 52 -35.06 -11.05 -68.53
N GLU A 53 -34.12 -11.04 -69.46
CA GLU A 53 -33.60 -9.84 -70.12
C GLU A 53 -34.57 -9.34 -71.20
N LYS A 54 -34.36 -8.12 -71.71
CA LYS A 54 -35.21 -7.51 -72.76
C LYS A 54 -35.25 -8.28 -74.09
N ASP A 55 -34.27 -9.15 -74.34
CA ASP A 55 -34.22 -10.05 -75.50
C ASP A 55 -34.92 -11.41 -75.27
N GLY A 56 -35.45 -11.63 -74.06
CA GLY A 56 -36.07 -12.89 -73.65
C GLY A 56 -35.10 -13.95 -73.12
N SER A 57 -33.79 -13.67 -73.08
CA SER A 57 -32.78 -14.58 -72.52
C SER A 57 -32.78 -14.58 -70.98
N TYR A 58 -32.07 -15.54 -70.37
CA TYR A 58 -31.92 -15.62 -68.91
C TYR A 58 -30.58 -15.05 -68.46
N HIS A 59 -30.62 -14.11 -67.51
CA HIS A 59 -29.43 -13.51 -66.92
C HIS A 59 -28.49 -14.54 -66.27
N LYS A 60 -27.19 -14.32 -66.38
CA LYS A 60 -26.13 -15.22 -65.90
C LYS A 60 -25.04 -14.44 -65.18
N GLY A 61 -24.71 -14.83 -63.95
CA GLY A 61 -23.73 -14.12 -63.12
C GLY A 61 -24.37 -13.07 -62.21
N TRP A 62 -23.73 -11.91 -62.09
CA TRP A 62 -24.10 -10.86 -61.14
C TRP A 62 -25.06 -9.83 -61.74
N LEU A 63 -26.31 -9.85 -61.27
CA LEU A 63 -27.30 -8.82 -61.58
C LEU A 63 -27.29 -7.75 -60.47
N THR A 64 -27.45 -6.50 -60.85
CA THR A 64 -27.70 -5.39 -59.91
C THR A 64 -28.96 -4.66 -60.36
N LEU A 65 -29.96 -4.57 -59.48
CA LEU A 65 -31.21 -3.84 -59.73
C LEU A 65 -31.35 -2.67 -58.76
N ASN A 66 -31.74 -1.51 -59.28
CA ASN A 66 -32.04 -0.34 -58.47
C ASN A 66 -33.56 -0.22 -58.32
N VAL A 67 -34.08 -0.28 -57.09
CA VAL A 67 -35.51 -0.23 -56.77
C VAL A 67 -35.69 0.66 -55.54
N ASP A 68 -36.68 1.56 -55.55
CA ASP A 68 -36.94 2.51 -54.45
C ASP A 68 -35.68 3.32 -54.03
N GLY A 69 -34.86 3.73 -55.01
CA GLY A 69 -33.57 4.42 -54.77
C GLY A 69 -32.45 3.55 -54.16
N ASN A 70 -32.70 2.26 -53.91
CA ASN A 70 -31.77 1.33 -53.27
C ASN A 70 -31.22 0.32 -54.29
N SER A 71 -29.94 -0.04 -54.17
CA SER A 71 -29.29 -1.00 -55.07
C SER A 71 -29.21 -2.40 -54.45
N TYR A 72 -29.67 -3.41 -55.19
CA TYR A 72 -29.74 -4.81 -54.76
C TYR A 72 -28.99 -5.71 -55.73
N LYS A 73 -28.06 -6.52 -55.21
CA LYS A 73 -27.28 -7.50 -55.99
C LYS A 73 -27.88 -8.90 -55.88
N TYR A 74 -27.83 -9.67 -56.96
CA TYR A 74 -28.30 -11.06 -57.05
C TYR A 74 -27.26 -11.87 -57.82
N TYR A 75 -27.24 -13.20 -57.63
CA TYR A 75 -26.33 -14.08 -58.37
C TYR A 75 -27.09 -15.23 -59.02
N PHE A 76 -26.88 -15.40 -60.31
CA PHE A 76 -27.49 -16.43 -61.16
C PHE A 76 -26.42 -17.40 -61.66
N ASN A 77 -26.75 -18.68 -61.73
CA ASN A 77 -25.85 -19.73 -62.22
C ASN A 77 -25.37 -19.42 -63.64
N LYS A 78 -24.05 -19.37 -63.84
CA LYS A 78 -23.43 -18.98 -65.12
C LYS A 78 -23.79 -19.91 -66.29
N THR A 79 -24.20 -21.15 -66.03
CA THR A 79 -24.61 -22.11 -67.06
C THR A 79 -26.12 -22.05 -67.31
N SER A 80 -26.94 -22.23 -66.26
CA SER A 80 -28.39 -22.42 -66.39
C SER A 80 -29.23 -21.15 -66.24
N GLY A 81 -28.70 -20.05 -65.68
CA GLY A 81 -29.46 -18.85 -65.36
C GLY A 81 -30.36 -18.96 -64.11
N VAL A 82 -30.27 -20.04 -63.34
CA VAL A 82 -31.04 -20.21 -62.09
C VAL A 82 -30.47 -19.33 -60.97
N MET A 83 -31.33 -18.56 -60.30
CA MET A 83 -30.96 -17.71 -59.17
C MET A 83 -30.54 -18.51 -57.94
N TYR A 84 -29.43 -18.13 -57.31
CA TYR A 84 -29.01 -18.70 -56.04
C TYR A 84 -29.81 -18.12 -54.86
N THR A 85 -30.17 -18.97 -53.90
CA THR A 85 -30.77 -18.54 -52.62
C THR A 85 -30.16 -19.30 -51.45
N GLY A 86 -30.04 -18.63 -50.31
CA GLY A 86 -29.42 -19.14 -49.08
C GLY A 86 -27.91 -19.00 -49.08
N TRP A 87 -27.25 -19.92 -48.38
CA TRP A 87 -25.79 -19.95 -48.28
C TRP A 87 -25.15 -20.41 -49.58
N VAL A 88 -24.20 -19.62 -50.08
CA VAL A 88 -23.41 -19.90 -51.28
C VAL A 88 -21.93 -19.74 -50.93
N SER A 89 -21.12 -20.75 -51.25
CA SER A 89 -19.66 -20.70 -51.12
C SER A 89 -19.02 -20.58 -52.50
N ASP A 90 -17.97 -19.75 -52.63
CA ASP A 90 -17.04 -19.77 -53.76
C ASP A 90 -15.73 -20.51 -53.42
N GLY A 91 -15.75 -21.35 -52.38
CA GLY A 91 -14.59 -22.02 -51.80
C GLY A 91 -14.04 -21.25 -50.60
N THR A 92 -13.60 -20.01 -50.83
CA THR A 92 -12.99 -19.17 -49.79
C THR A 92 -14.02 -18.28 -49.08
N ASN A 93 -14.92 -17.66 -49.83
CA ASN A 93 -15.92 -16.74 -49.31
C ASN A 93 -17.28 -17.43 -49.17
N LEU A 94 -18.01 -17.04 -48.12
CA LEU A 94 -19.41 -17.45 -47.92
C LEU A 94 -20.30 -16.21 -48.06
N ARG A 95 -21.34 -16.29 -48.87
CA ARG A 95 -22.38 -15.26 -49.04
C ARG A 95 -23.73 -15.84 -48.65
N TYR A 96 -24.68 -14.98 -48.28
CA TYR A 96 -26.08 -15.35 -48.10
C TYR A 96 -26.94 -14.58 -49.09
N PHE A 97 -27.87 -15.27 -49.74
CA PHE A 97 -28.90 -14.70 -50.61
C PHE A 97 -30.29 -14.97 -50.01
N SER A 98 -31.21 -14.02 -50.08
CA SER A 98 -32.49 -14.10 -49.37
C SER A 98 -33.34 -15.31 -49.77
N LYS A 99 -33.81 -16.09 -48.80
CA LYS A 99 -34.68 -17.26 -48.99
C LYS A 99 -36.18 -17.01 -48.77
N SER A 100 -36.57 -15.81 -48.34
CA SER A 100 -37.97 -15.45 -48.14
C SER A 100 -38.16 -13.94 -48.16
N SER A 101 -39.20 -13.45 -48.83
CA SER A 101 -39.77 -12.12 -48.63
C SER A 101 -41.16 -12.02 -49.26
N ALA A 102 -41.98 -11.09 -48.77
CA ALA A 102 -43.28 -10.76 -49.37
C ALA A 102 -43.16 -9.92 -50.66
N LYS A 103 -42.03 -9.23 -50.89
CA LYS A 103 -41.75 -8.49 -52.12
C LYS A 103 -40.86 -9.33 -53.06
N PRO A 104 -41.17 -9.51 -54.36
CA PRO A 104 -40.37 -10.34 -55.27
C PRO A 104 -38.89 -9.95 -55.35
N TYR A 105 -38.58 -8.66 -55.48
CA TYR A 105 -37.19 -8.15 -55.52
C TYR A 105 -36.44 -8.29 -54.18
N MET A 106 -37.11 -8.67 -53.09
CA MET A 106 -36.47 -8.94 -51.80
C MET A 106 -36.15 -10.43 -51.60
N TYR A 107 -36.61 -11.31 -52.50
CA TYR A 107 -36.19 -12.71 -52.60
C TYR A 107 -34.90 -12.79 -53.45
N GLY A 108 -33.98 -13.71 -53.13
CA GLY A 108 -32.71 -13.86 -53.83
C GLY A 108 -31.68 -12.73 -53.66
N ARG A 109 -32.04 -11.56 -53.11
CA ARG A 109 -31.07 -10.46 -52.88
C ARG A 109 -29.91 -10.89 -51.98
N MET A 110 -28.71 -10.43 -52.29
CA MET A 110 -27.50 -10.64 -51.51
C MET A 110 -27.58 -9.94 -50.13
N ALA A 111 -27.06 -10.60 -49.10
CA ALA A 111 -26.91 -10.04 -47.76
C ALA A 111 -25.77 -9.01 -47.71
N THR A 112 -26.03 -7.89 -47.04
CA THR A 112 -25.08 -6.81 -46.79
C THR A 112 -25.30 -6.24 -45.38
N GLY A 113 -24.26 -5.68 -44.78
CA GLY A 113 -24.32 -5.07 -43.45
C GLY A 113 -24.53 -6.07 -42.32
N TRP A 114 -25.17 -5.62 -41.24
CA TRP A 114 -25.48 -6.44 -40.06
C TRP A 114 -26.77 -7.23 -40.26
N ILE A 115 -26.74 -8.53 -39.99
CA ILE A 115 -27.92 -9.39 -39.93
C ILE A 115 -27.98 -10.10 -38.58
N THR A 116 -29.09 -9.92 -37.87
CA THR A 116 -29.38 -10.62 -36.61
C THR A 116 -30.38 -11.73 -36.87
N ALA A 117 -30.10 -12.94 -36.38
CA ALA A 117 -31.04 -14.06 -36.38
C ALA A 117 -30.90 -14.83 -35.06
N ASN A 118 -32.03 -15.11 -34.39
CA ASN A 118 -32.08 -15.79 -33.08
C ASN A 118 -31.11 -15.17 -32.05
N GLY A 119 -31.07 -13.83 -31.98
CA GLY A 119 -30.14 -13.04 -31.14
C GLY A 119 -28.69 -12.97 -31.66
N GLN A 120 -28.26 -13.90 -32.52
CA GLN A 120 -26.90 -13.99 -33.01
C GLN A 120 -26.67 -13.05 -34.21
N LYS A 121 -25.60 -12.25 -34.15
CA LYS A 121 -25.26 -11.25 -35.19
C LYS A 121 -24.22 -11.79 -36.17
N ARG A 122 -24.43 -11.56 -37.46
CA ARG A 122 -23.46 -11.72 -38.55
C ARG A 122 -23.21 -10.37 -39.21
N TYR A 123 -22.05 -10.22 -39.85
CA TYR A 123 -21.75 -9.09 -40.74
C TYR A 123 -21.41 -9.59 -42.14
N PHE A 124 -21.91 -8.92 -43.16
CA PHE A 124 -21.61 -9.15 -44.57
C PHE A 124 -21.06 -7.86 -45.17
N PHE A 125 -19.86 -7.88 -45.75
CA PHE A 125 -19.22 -6.69 -46.31
C PHE A 125 -20.10 -6.09 -47.44
N PRO A 126 -20.53 -4.81 -47.36
CA PRO A 126 -21.54 -4.26 -48.28
C PRO A 126 -21.19 -4.40 -49.77
N ASP A 127 -19.93 -4.18 -50.13
CA ASP A 127 -19.50 -4.15 -51.54
C ASP A 127 -19.54 -5.53 -52.19
N THR A 128 -19.17 -6.56 -51.42
CA THR A 128 -18.87 -7.92 -51.91
C THR A 128 -19.83 -9.01 -51.42
N GLY A 129 -20.66 -8.71 -50.42
CA GLY A 129 -21.58 -9.64 -49.74
C GLY A 129 -20.90 -10.77 -48.97
N VAL A 130 -19.58 -10.70 -48.76
CA VAL A 130 -18.82 -11.75 -48.06
C VAL A 130 -19.08 -11.69 -46.57
N MET A 131 -19.44 -12.83 -45.97
CA MET A 131 -19.63 -12.97 -44.53
C MET A 131 -18.29 -12.84 -43.79
N ALA A 132 -18.23 -11.96 -42.80
CA ALA A 132 -17.07 -11.79 -41.93
C ALA A 132 -16.76 -13.08 -41.16
N LYS A 133 -15.49 -13.50 -41.19
CA LYS A 133 -14.94 -14.67 -40.49
C LYS A 133 -13.64 -14.28 -39.80
N GLY A 134 -13.41 -14.74 -38.58
CA GLY A 134 -12.19 -14.42 -37.83
C GLY A 134 -12.08 -12.95 -37.41
N TRP A 135 -10.84 -12.46 -37.32
CA TRP A 135 -10.54 -11.07 -36.95
C TRP A 135 -10.84 -10.11 -38.10
N ASN A 136 -11.66 -9.09 -37.84
CA ASN A 136 -12.02 -8.06 -38.82
C ASN A 136 -12.07 -6.69 -38.14
N THR A 137 -11.60 -5.62 -38.80
CA THR A 137 -11.57 -4.25 -38.27
C THR A 137 -12.35 -3.33 -39.21
N PHE A 138 -13.40 -2.68 -38.71
CA PHE A 138 -14.22 -1.75 -39.49
C PHE A 138 -15.08 -0.85 -38.59
N GLY A 139 -15.35 0.39 -39.03
CA GLY A 139 -16.05 1.39 -38.22
C GLY A 139 -15.40 1.56 -36.84
N MET A 140 -16.19 1.45 -35.77
CA MET A 140 -15.76 1.64 -34.37
C MET A 140 -14.67 0.67 -33.84
N GLY A 141 -14.12 -0.26 -34.65
CA GLY A 141 -12.93 -1.02 -34.26
C GLY A 141 -12.87 -2.49 -34.68
N LYS A 142 -11.99 -3.22 -33.99
CA LYS A 142 -11.64 -4.64 -34.22
C LYS A 142 -12.66 -5.57 -33.55
N ARG A 143 -13.10 -6.61 -34.27
CA ARG A 143 -14.09 -7.61 -33.84
C ARG A 143 -13.63 -9.02 -34.17
N TYR A 144 -14.20 -10.03 -33.52
CA TYR A 144 -13.98 -11.43 -33.86
C TYR A 144 -15.29 -12.13 -34.23
N PHE A 145 -15.26 -12.86 -35.35
CA PHE A 145 -16.37 -13.65 -35.85
C PHE A 145 -15.98 -15.13 -35.89
N ASN A 146 -16.89 -16.04 -35.53
CA ASN A 146 -16.65 -17.47 -35.59
C ASN A 146 -16.32 -17.90 -37.03
N LYS A 147 -15.19 -18.61 -37.20
CA LYS A 147 -14.66 -18.98 -38.52
C LYS A 147 -15.57 -19.92 -39.33
N SER A 148 -16.45 -20.68 -38.67
CA SER A 148 -17.43 -21.56 -39.30
C SER A 148 -18.77 -20.85 -39.51
N THR A 149 -19.38 -20.35 -38.43
CA THR A 149 -20.76 -19.85 -38.47
C THR A 149 -20.90 -18.38 -38.83
N GLY A 150 -19.82 -17.59 -38.79
CA GLY A 150 -19.83 -16.14 -38.99
C GLY A 150 -20.50 -15.34 -37.86
N TYR A 151 -20.83 -15.96 -36.73
CA TYR A 151 -21.40 -15.22 -35.59
C TYR A 151 -20.35 -14.36 -34.90
N MET A 152 -20.70 -13.10 -34.65
CA MET A 152 -19.90 -12.16 -33.88
C MET A 152 -19.78 -12.64 -32.43
N TYR A 153 -18.58 -12.61 -31.88
CA TYR A 153 -18.37 -12.81 -30.44
C TYR A 153 -18.64 -11.51 -29.66
N THR A 154 -19.18 -11.69 -28.47
CA THR A 154 -19.47 -10.65 -27.48
C THR A 154 -18.93 -11.12 -26.13
N GLU A 155 -18.66 -10.18 -25.23
CA GLU A 155 -18.25 -10.43 -23.86
C GLU A 155 -16.98 -11.27 -23.71
N TRP A 156 -16.91 -12.13 -22.68
CA TRP A 156 -15.71 -12.90 -22.35
C TRP A 156 -15.44 -14.02 -23.34
N VAL A 157 -14.25 -14.01 -23.94
CA VAL A 157 -13.79 -15.04 -24.88
C VAL A 157 -12.41 -15.53 -24.46
N GLY A 158 -12.29 -16.81 -24.11
CA GLY A 158 -11.00 -17.47 -23.91
C GLY A 158 -10.27 -17.67 -25.24
N ASP A 159 -8.94 -17.64 -25.22
CA ASP A 159 -8.11 -17.82 -26.42
C ASP A 159 -7.57 -19.24 -26.64
N GLY A 160 -7.88 -20.16 -25.73
CA GLY A 160 -7.40 -21.54 -25.71
C GLY A 160 -6.16 -21.75 -24.83
N ASN A 161 -5.37 -20.70 -24.58
CA ASN A 161 -4.08 -20.74 -23.87
C ASN A 161 -4.18 -20.10 -22.47
N GLY A 162 -5.37 -20.08 -21.88
CA GLY A 162 -5.67 -19.41 -20.60
C GLY A 162 -5.88 -17.88 -20.69
N GLY A 163 -5.54 -17.27 -21.83
CA GLY A 163 -5.80 -15.85 -22.08
C GLY A 163 -7.29 -15.57 -22.25
N LYS A 164 -7.75 -14.42 -21.75
CA LYS A 164 -9.14 -13.95 -21.90
C LYS A 164 -9.18 -12.63 -22.66
N ARG A 165 -10.18 -12.42 -23.51
CA ARG A 165 -10.52 -11.14 -24.14
C ARG A 165 -11.92 -10.73 -23.71
N TYR A 166 -12.22 -9.43 -23.74
CA TYR A 166 -13.58 -8.94 -23.61
C TYR A 166 -13.98 -8.16 -24.88
N PHE A 167 -15.21 -8.40 -25.36
CA PHE A 167 -15.80 -7.68 -26.47
C PHE A 167 -17.08 -6.96 -25.99
N HIS A 168 -17.34 -5.76 -26.49
CA HIS A 168 -18.54 -4.99 -26.11
C HIS A 168 -19.83 -5.82 -26.32
N PRO A 169 -20.73 -5.96 -25.32
CA PRO A 169 -21.96 -6.76 -25.44
C PRO A 169 -22.79 -6.44 -26.69
N THR A 170 -23.10 -5.16 -26.92
CA THR A 170 -23.93 -4.75 -28.07
C THR A 170 -23.19 -4.74 -29.41
N THR A 171 -21.94 -4.26 -29.47
CA THR A 171 -21.24 -3.90 -30.73
C THR A 171 -20.12 -4.85 -31.14
N GLY A 172 -19.72 -5.79 -30.27
CA GLY A 172 -18.66 -6.77 -30.51
C GLY A 172 -17.25 -6.18 -30.72
N VAL A 173 -17.03 -4.91 -30.36
CA VAL A 173 -15.71 -4.28 -30.42
C VAL A 173 -14.83 -4.81 -29.30
N LEU A 174 -13.61 -5.24 -29.64
CA LEU A 174 -12.59 -5.73 -28.71
C LEU A 174 -12.15 -4.62 -27.74
N TYR A 175 -12.16 -4.90 -26.45
CA TYR A 175 -11.64 -3.97 -25.44
C TYR A 175 -10.10 -4.02 -25.44
N THR A 176 -9.50 -2.83 -25.43
CA THR A 176 -8.05 -2.60 -25.43
C THR A 176 -7.72 -1.44 -24.49
N GLY A 177 -6.56 -1.47 -23.83
CA GLY A 177 -6.19 -0.48 -22.82
C GLY A 177 -7.00 -0.60 -21.53
N TRP A 178 -7.11 0.51 -20.79
CA TRP A 178 -7.85 0.60 -19.53
C TRP A 178 -9.36 0.63 -19.78
N ASN A 179 -10.11 -0.28 -19.15
CA ASN A 179 -11.56 -0.39 -19.29
C ASN A 179 -12.21 -0.74 -17.94
N THR A 180 -13.31 -0.08 -17.58
CA THR A 180 -14.00 -0.24 -16.29
C THR A 180 -15.42 -0.72 -16.51
N PHE A 181 -15.77 -1.88 -15.95
CA PHE A 181 -17.11 -2.49 -16.10
C PHE A 181 -17.34 -3.60 -15.06
N GLY A 182 -18.59 -3.75 -14.60
CA GLY A 182 -18.94 -4.73 -13.56
C GLY A 182 -18.08 -4.55 -12.32
N LEU A 183 -17.36 -5.61 -11.91
CA LEU A 183 -16.51 -5.65 -10.71
C LEU A 183 -15.31 -4.67 -10.67
N GLY A 184 -15.11 -3.79 -11.67
CA GLY A 184 -14.11 -2.72 -11.61
C GLY A 184 -13.25 -2.54 -12.86
N THR A 185 -12.11 -1.87 -12.67
CA THR A 185 -11.16 -1.43 -13.70
C THR A 185 -10.15 -2.51 -14.05
N ARG A 186 -9.93 -2.75 -15.35
CA ARG A 186 -9.02 -3.76 -15.90
C ARG A 186 -8.12 -3.17 -16.97
N TYR A 187 -6.99 -3.81 -17.25
CA TYR A 187 -6.14 -3.49 -18.39
C TYR A 187 -6.14 -4.61 -19.43
N PHE A 188 -6.21 -4.23 -20.71
CA PHE A 188 -6.15 -5.14 -21.86
C PHE A 188 -4.99 -4.72 -22.78
N ASN A 189 -4.24 -5.69 -23.29
CA ASN A 189 -3.15 -5.42 -24.22
C ASN A 189 -3.64 -4.67 -25.48
N LYS A 190 -3.00 -3.55 -25.81
CA LYS A 190 -3.45 -2.62 -26.86
C LYS A 190 -3.56 -3.26 -28.26
N THR A 191 -2.80 -4.32 -28.54
CA THR A 191 -2.73 -4.96 -29.86
C THR A 191 -3.52 -6.27 -29.93
N SER A 192 -3.39 -7.11 -28.91
CA SER A 192 -4.01 -8.44 -28.85
C SER A 192 -5.37 -8.47 -28.14
N GLY A 193 -5.70 -7.44 -27.35
CA GLY A 193 -6.90 -7.38 -26.51
C GLY A 193 -6.98 -8.45 -25.43
N LEU A 194 -5.84 -9.08 -25.08
CA LEU A 194 -5.76 -10.01 -23.95
C LEU A 194 -5.80 -9.23 -22.63
N MET A 195 -6.65 -9.68 -21.72
CA MET A 195 -6.75 -9.19 -20.36
C MET A 195 -5.47 -9.52 -19.59
N TYR A 196 -4.98 -8.53 -18.85
CA TYR A 196 -3.82 -8.66 -17.99
C TYR A 196 -4.21 -9.11 -16.57
N THR A 197 -3.35 -9.93 -15.95
CA THR A 197 -3.53 -10.50 -14.60
C THR A 197 -2.17 -10.61 -13.89
N GLY A 198 -2.15 -10.63 -12.56
CA GLY A 198 -0.92 -10.76 -11.77
C GLY A 198 -0.09 -9.47 -11.72
N TRP A 199 1.22 -9.62 -11.51
CA TRP A 199 2.19 -8.53 -11.45
C TRP A 199 2.64 -8.10 -12.84
N ILE A 200 2.57 -6.80 -13.13
CA ILE A 200 2.93 -6.23 -14.43
C ILE A 200 3.71 -4.93 -14.22
N LYS A 201 4.82 -4.78 -14.95
CA LYS A 201 5.52 -3.50 -15.12
C LYS A 201 5.01 -2.80 -16.38
N GLY A 202 4.70 -1.51 -16.29
CA GLY A 202 4.27 -0.68 -17.41
C GLY A 202 5.02 0.65 -17.41
N GLY A 203 6.01 0.78 -18.29
CA GLY A 203 7.07 1.77 -18.09
C GLY A 203 7.88 1.38 -16.86
N ASP A 204 8.04 2.29 -15.91
CA ASP A 204 8.67 2.00 -14.62
C ASP A 204 7.69 1.60 -13.51
N GLU A 205 6.39 1.78 -13.73
CA GLU A 205 5.35 1.53 -12.75
C GLU A 205 4.99 0.04 -12.66
N TRP A 206 5.07 -0.54 -11.46
CA TRP A 206 4.50 -1.85 -11.18
C TRP A 206 3.02 -1.73 -10.80
N ARG A 207 2.19 -2.69 -11.22
CA ARG A 207 0.79 -2.82 -10.83
C ARG A 207 0.44 -4.28 -10.57
N TYR A 208 -0.52 -4.53 -9.68
CA TYR A 208 -1.05 -5.87 -9.42
C TYR A 208 -2.53 -5.99 -9.80
N PHE A 209 -2.86 -7.04 -10.55
CA PHE A 209 -4.21 -7.33 -11.02
C PHE A 209 -4.67 -8.70 -10.50
N ASN A 210 -5.92 -8.81 -10.09
CA ASN A 210 -6.50 -10.05 -9.58
C ASN A 210 -6.38 -11.20 -10.60
N LYS A 211 -5.80 -12.33 -10.18
CA LYS A 211 -5.48 -13.46 -11.07
C LYS A 211 -6.68 -14.11 -11.76
N SER A 212 -7.89 -13.97 -11.20
CA SER A 212 -9.13 -14.54 -11.77
C SER A 212 -9.92 -13.51 -12.59
N THR A 213 -10.12 -12.30 -12.03
CA THR A 213 -11.03 -11.27 -12.56
C THR A 213 -10.36 -10.19 -13.40
N GLY A 214 -9.02 -10.07 -13.35
CA GLY A 214 -8.24 -9.03 -14.02
C GLY A 214 -8.48 -7.60 -13.52
N VAL A 215 -9.16 -7.43 -12.38
CA VAL A 215 -9.37 -6.11 -11.75
C VAL A 215 -8.07 -5.65 -11.08
N VAL A 216 -7.68 -4.40 -11.31
CA VAL A 216 -6.49 -3.79 -10.66
C VAL A 216 -6.73 -3.57 -9.17
N TYR A 217 -5.70 -3.75 -8.35
CA TYR A 217 -5.74 -3.41 -6.93
C TYR A 217 -5.39 -1.94 -6.69
N THR A 218 -6.01 -1.34 -5.68
CA THR A 218 -5.80 0.03 -5.19
C THR A 218 -5.89 0.05 -3.66
N GLY A 219 -5.24 1.02 -3.03
CA GLY A 219 -5.12 1.14 -1.57
C GLY A 219 -4.18 0.10 -0.95
N TRP A 220 -4.38 -0.17 0.34
CA TRP A 220 -3.64 -1.19 1.09
C TRP A 220 -4.08 -2.60 0.70
N VAL A 221 -3.12 -3.46 0.36
CA VAL A 221 -3.35 -4.90 0.08
C VAL A 221 -2.44 -5.74 0.98
N LYS A 222 -3.03 -6.67 1.73
CA LYS A 222 -2.28 -7.64 2.55
C LYS A 222 -2.10 -8.96 1.79
N ALA A 223 -0.88 -9.44 1.74
CA ALA A 223 -0.49 -10.76 1.23
C ALA A 223 0.18 -11.58 2.35
N SER A 224 0.57 -12.82 2.06
CA SER A 224 1.24 -13.71 3.02
C SER A 224 2.65 -13.25 3.41
N ASP A 225 3.30 -12.46 2.57
CA ASP A 225 4.67 -11.95 2.74
C ASP A 225 4.72 -10.50 3.28
N GLY A 226 3.57 -9.88 3.57
CA GLY A 226 3.45 -8.52 4.08
C GLY A 226 2.30 -7.73 3.42
N LYS A 227 2.17 -6.45 3.77
CA LYS A 227 1.24 -5.52 3.10
C LYS A 227 1.97 -4.60 2.11
N ARG A 228 1.25 -4.11 1.11
CA ARG A 228 1.72 -3.20 0.06
C ARG A 228 0.67 -2.10 -0.18
N TYR A 229 1.07 -0.95 -0.69
CA TYR A 229 0.15 0.13 -1.08
C TYR A 229 0.18 0.36 -2.60
N PHE A 230 -1.01 0.47 -3.19
CA PHE A 230 -1.19 0.75 -4.62
C PHE A 230 -1.98 2.06 -4.77
N ASP A 231 -1.33 3.09 -5.29
CA ASP A 231 -1.88 4.43 -5.49
C ASP A 231 -3.22 4.39 -6.28
N PRO A 232 -4.36 4.76 -5.67
CA PRO A 232 -5.65 4.79 -6.35
C PRO A 232 -5.69 5.80 -7.51
N ASP A 233 -5.10 6.98 -7.31
CA ASP A 233 -5.15 8.10 -8.25
C ASP A 233 -4.27 7.84 -9.47
N ASN A 234 -3.13 7.17 -9.27
CA ASN A 234 -2.29 6.61 -10.33
C ASN A 234 -2.68 5.17 -10.75
N LYS A 235 -3.99 4.85 -10.70
CA LYS A 235 -4.57 3.63 -11.31
C LYS A 235 -3.93 2.32 -10.82
N GLY A 236 -3.63 2.25 -9.54
CA GLY A 236 -3.04 1.08 -8.87
C GLY A 236 -1.53 0.93 -9.07
N SER A 237 -0.79 2.03 -9.28
CA SER A 237 0.69 2.01 -9.24
C SER A 237 1.18 1.61 -7.84
N LEU A 238 2.06 0.63 -7.77
CA LEU A 238 2.76 0.25 -6.53
C LEU A 238 3.59 1.44 -6.03
N VAL A 239 3.41 1.81 -4.77
CA VAL A 239 4.23 2.83 -4.11
C VAL A 239 5.42 2.17 -3.42
N THR A 240 6.58 2.83 -3.49
CA THR A 240 7.85 2.40 -2.88
C THR A 240 8.56 3.58 -2.21
N GLY A 241 9.47 3.29 -1.27
CA GLY A 241 10.15 4.29 -0.45
C GLY A 241 9.26 4.82 0.69
N TRP A 242 9.52 6.05 1.13
CA TRP A 242 8.74 6.70 2.18
C TRP A 242 7.31 7.04 1.72
N PHE A 243 6.33 6.58 2.47
CA PHE A 243 4.90 6.80 2.23
C PHE A 243 4.22 7.33 3.49
N LYS A 244 3.30 8.30 3.32
CA LYS A 244 2.43 8.81 4.39
C LYS A 244 0.97 8.62 4.00
N ASP A 245 0.17 8.04 4.88
CA ASP A 245 -1.27 7.87 4.63
C ASP A 245 -2.09 9.12 4.99
N ALA A 246 -3.38 9.10 4.66
CA ALA A 246 -4.31 10.20 4.92
C ALA A 246 -4.57 10.48 6.42
N SER A 247 -4.17 9.57 7.31
CA SER A 247 -4.21 9.75 8.76
C SER A 247 -2.89 10.32 9.32
N GLY A 248 -1.89 10.54 8.47
CA GLY A 248 -0.58 11.07 8.82
C GLY A 248 0.46 10.00 9.21
N ASN A 249 0.08 8.72 9.26
CA ASN A 249 1.00 7.62 9.60
C ASN A 249 2.08 7.50 8.54
N GLN A 250 3.33 7.29 8.96
CA GLN A 250 4.46 7.07 8.05
C GLN A 250 4.80 5.59 7.93
N TYR A 251 5.22 5.19 6.73
CA TYR A 251 5.60 3.83 6.37
C TYR A 251 6.84 3.89 5.47
N TYR A 252 7.68 2.84 5.51
CA TYR A 252 8.64 2.59 4.44
C TYR A 252 8.19 1.37 3.63
N LEU A 253 7.97 1.58 2.34
CA LEU A 253 7.54 0.56 1.37
C LEU A 253 8.76 0.08 0.58
N ASP A 254 9.43 -0.95 1.09
CA ASP A 254 10.71 -1.48 0.63
C ASP A 254 10.80 -1.60 -0.92
N PRO A 255 11.60 -0.76 -1.60
CA PRO A 255 11.73 -0.79 -3.06
C PRO A 255 12.22 -2.14 -3.60
N GLU A 256 13.20 -2.74 -2.92
CA GLU A 256 13.84 -4.00 -3.32
C GLU A 256 12.89 -5.19 -3.13
N ASN A 257 12.00 -5.15 -2.14
CA ASN A 257 11.00 -6.19 -1.88
C ASN A 257 9.60 -5.88 -2.46
N MET A 258 9.55 -5.16 -3.58
CA MET A 258 8.33 -4.80 -4.31
C MET A 258 7.30 -4.05 -3.44
N GLY A 259 7.72 -2.97 -2.78
CA GLY A 259 6.83 -2.08 -2.01
C GLY A 259 6.21 -2.72 -0.77
N ARG A 260 6.87 -3.75 -0.21
CA ARG A 260 6.45 -4.36 1.07
C ARG A 260 6.65 -3.34 2.19
N ALA A 261 5.60 -3.06 2.96
CA ALA A 261 5.71 -2.25 4.16
C ALA A 261 6.62 -2.93 5.19
N MET A 262 7.63 -2.22 5.64
CA MET A 262 8.57 -2.69 6.65
C MET A 262 7.95 -2.71 8.06
N THR A 263 8.48 -3.58 8.91
CA THR A 263 8.03 -3.83 10.29
C THR A 263 9.24 -4.18 11.17
N GLY A 264 9.25 -3.78 12.43
CA GLY A 264 10.38 -3.96 13.33
C GLY A 264 11.49 -2.94 13.11
N THR A 265 12.69 -3.24 13.60
CA THR A 265 13.88 -2.38 13.48
C THR A 265 14.53 -2.55 12.11
N VAL A 266 14.70 -1.46 11.37
CA VAL A 266 15.19 -1.46 9.97
C VAL A 266 16.18 -0.31 9.74
N LYS A 267 17.28 -0.58 9.05
CA LYS A 267 18.25 0.44 8.63
C LYS A 267 17.94 0.94 7.22
N ILE A 268 17.77 2.26 7.05
CA ILE A 268 17.41 2.96 5.80
C ILE A 268 18.31 4.21 5.72
N ASP A 269 18.99 4.43 4.60
CA ASP A 269 19.86 5.61 4.37
C ASP A 269 20.82 5.90 5.56
N ASP A 270 21.51 4.83 5.97
CA ASP A 270 22.37 4.70 7.16
C ASP A 270 21.75 4.95 8.55
N LYS A 271 20.46 5.29 8.63
CA LYS A 271 19.72 5.53 9.88
C LYS A 271 18.88 4.33 10.32
N THR A 272 18.73 4.14 11.62
CA THR A 272 17.91 3.06 12.20
C THR A 272 16.52 3.58 12.56
N TYR A 273 15.49 2.91 12.06
CA TYR A 273 14.08 3.23 12.30
C TYR A 273 13.37 2.04 12.96
N TYR A 274 12.34 2.29 13.77
CA TYR A 274 11.46 1.24 14.29
C TYR A 274 10.02 1.42 13.80
N PHE A 275 9.49 0.38 13.17
CA PHE A 275 8.12 0.29 12.67
C PHE A 275 7.32 -0.74 13.48
N ASP A 276 6.04 -0.48 13.75
CA ASP A 276 5.17 -1.42 14.48
C ASP A 276 4.79 -2.67 13.65
N SER A 277 3.97 -3.56 14.22
CA SER A 277 3.48 -4.76 13.51
C SER A 277 2.48 -4.45 12.38
N ASN A 278 1.99 -3.22 12.29
CA ASN A 278 1.22 -2.67 11.17
C ASN A 278 2.09 -1.89 10.18
N GLY A 279 3.41 -1.81 10.42
CA GLY A 279 4.40 -1.08 9.64
C GLY A 279 4.39 0.44 9.81
N VAL A 280 3.65 0.98 10.79
CA VAL A 280 3.64 2.40 11.13
C VAL A 280 4.95 2.77 11.81
N LEU A 281 5.59 3.85 11.37
CA LEU A 281 6.79 4.40 11.99
C LEU A 281 6.50 4.85 13.43
N VAL A 282 7.24 4.29 14.38
CA VAL A 282 7.14 4.61 15.82
C VAL A 282 8.36 5.41 16.30
N GLN A 283 9.55 5.15 15.74
CA GLN A 283 10.79 5.85 16.08
C GLN A 283 11.50 6.37 14.83
N ASP A 284 11.74 7.68 14.76
CA ASP A 284 12.49 8.34 13.70
C ASP A 284 14.00 8.20 13.93
N GLY A 285 14.77 7.94 12.86
CA GLY A 285 16.21 7.68 12.89
C GLY A 285 17.09 8.91 13.12
N ASN A 286 16.61 9.84 13.95
CA ASN A 286 17.33 11.03 14.41
C ASN A 286 17.37 11.13 15.95
N GLU A 287 16.73 10.20 16.68
CA GLU A 287 16.93 10.07 18.14
C GLU A 287 18.33 9.50 18.43
N ALA A 288 18.92 9.92 19.55
CA ALA A 288 20.31 9.65 19.89
C ALA A 288 20.70 8.16 19.93
N ASN A 289 21.98 7.87 19.66
CA ASN A 289 22.64 6.58 19.91
C ASN A 289 22.82 6.30 21.41
N LEU A 290 21.77 6.43 22.22
CA LEU A 290 21.81 6.17 23.65
C LEU A 290 22.06 4.68 23.90
N THR A 291 23.04 4.35 24.74
CA THR A 291 23.35 2.97 25.13
C THR A 291 22.13 2.30 25.77
N ALA A 292 21.79 1.07 25.39
CA ALA A 292 20.67 0.36 26.00
C ALA A 292 21.01 -0.09 27.44
N PRO A 293 20.16 0.18 28.45
CA PRO A 293 20.41 -0.28 29.81
C PRO A 293 20.30 -1.81 29.93
N SER A 294 21.30 -2.40 30.57
CA SER A 294 21.32 -3.80 31.01
C SER A 294 20.57 -4.00 32.34
N SER A 295 20.62 -5.22 32.88
CA SER A 295 20.13 -5.57 34.23
C SER A 295 21.14 -5.34 35.36
N ALA A 296 22.35 -4.84 35.07
CA ALA A 296 23.40 -4.67 36.08
C ALA A 296 23.15 -3.47 37.01
N ARG A 297 23.37 -3.66 38.32
CA ARG A 297 23.26 -2.61 39.35
C ARG A 297 24.50 -1.71 39.36
N THR A 298 24.59 -0.83 38.37
CA THR A 298 25.71 0.12 38.19
C THR A 298 25.23 1.55 38.06
N ILE A 299 26.09 2.53 38.34
CA ILE A 299 25.83 3.96 38.06
C ILE A 299 25.44 4.22 36.59
N LYS A 300 26.21 3.71 35.61
CA LYS A 300 25.90 3.84 34.17
C LYS A 300 24.49 3.38 33.82
N ASN A 301 24.14 2.15 34.19
CA ASN A 301 22.79 1.62 33.98
C ASN A 301 21.71 2.41 34.73
N TYR A 302 21.98 2.98 35.91
CA TYR A 302 21.01 3.85 36.61
C TYR A 302 20.68 5.10 35.78
N LEU A 303 21.69 5.78 35.24
CA LEU A 303 21.53 6.95 34.37
C LEU A 303 20.83 6.59 33.05
N LEU A 304 21.16 5.45 32.43
CA LEU A 304 20.48 4.99 31.21
C LEU A 304 19.00 4.68 31.43
N ASN A 305 18.62 4.02 32.55
CA ASN A 305 17.20 3.85 32.89
C ASN A 305 16.54 5.22 33.17
N ALA A 306 17.23 6.14 33.85
CA ALA A 306 16.72 7.48 34.13
C ALA A 306 16.48 8.35 32.87
N LEU A 307 17.21 8.10 31.77
CA LEU A 307 17.05 8.83 30.51
C LEU A 307 15.85 8.33 29.66
N MET A 308 15.36 7.10 29.84
CA MET A 308 14.23 6.54 29.07
C MET A 308 12.95 7.42 29.04
N PRO A 309 12.48 8.04 30.15
CA PRO A 309 11.29 8.91 30.13
C PRO A 309 11.52 10.29 29.49
N VAL A 310 12.76 10.67 29.18
CA VAL A 310 13.05 11.97 28.56
C VAL A 310 12.39 12.06 27.19
N GLY A 311 11.61 13.14 26.97
CA GLY A 311 10.84 13.32 25.74
C GLY A 311 9.69 12.32 25.53
N ASN A 312 9.40 11.47 26.52
CA ASN A 312 8.42 10.39 26.42
C ASN A 312 7.40 10.38 27.58
N THR A 313 7.63 11.15 28.64
CA THR A 313 6.77 11.18 29.84
C THR A 313 6.48 12.61 30.29
N MET A 314 5.20 12.92 30.52
CA MET A 314 4.74 14.20 31.05
C MET A 314 4.93 14.30 32.57
N TYR A 315 5.09 15.53 33.07
CA TYR A 315 5.01 15.82 34.49
C TYR A 315 3.55 15.72 34.96
N VAL A 316 3.27 14.87 35.95
CA VAL A 316 1.94 14.68 36.54
C VAL A 316 2.09 14.63 38.06
N TRP A 317 1.34 15.46 38.79
CA TRP A 317 1.48 15.58 40.23
C TRP A 317 1.08 14.27 40.94
N GLY A 318 1.95 13.75 41.81
CA GLY A 318 1.76 12.44 42.44
C GLY A 318 2.05 11.25 41.52
N GLY A 319 2.48 11.45 40.28
CA GLY A 319 2.75 10.38 39.31
C GLY A 319 3.99 9.56 39.68
N GLY A 320 3.97 8.24 39.41
CA GLY A 320 5.05 7.31 39.80
C GLY A 320 5.01 6.80 41.25
N TRP A 321 4.07 7.30 42.07
CA TRP A 321 3.83 6.80 43.43
C TRP A 321 2.85 5.60 43.50
N ALA A 322 2.17 5.30 42.40
CA ALA A 322 1.06 4.35 42.37
C ALA A 322 1.39 3.11 41.52
N GLU A 323 0.93 1.96 41.99
CA GLU A 323 0.91 0.71 41.24
C GLU A 323 0.06 0.85 39.96
N PRO A 324 0.48 0.28 38.81
CA PRO A 324 1.71 -0.48 38.55
C PRO A 324 2.85 0.41 38.00
N THR A 325 2.82 1.73 38.21
CA THR A 325 3.70 2.69 37.52
C THR A 325 5.02 2.94 38.25
N GLY A 326 5.00 3.01 39.58
CA GLY A 326 6.23 3.18 40.38
C GLY A 326 7.16 1.96 40.37
N ASN A 327 6.62 0.79 40.05
CA ASN A 327 7.33 -0.49 39.97
C ASN A 327 7.32 -1.13 38.56
N TYR A 328 7.12 -0.33 37.51
CA TYR A 328 7.20 -0.81 36.13
C TYR A 328 8.66 -0.88 35.67
N LYS A 329 9.14 -2.05 35.25
CA LYS A 329 10.43 -2.21 34.59
C LYS A 329 10.30 -1.85 33.10
N GLY A 330 11.12 -0.92 32.63
CA GLY A 330 10.99 -0.25 31.34
C GLY A 330 10.09 0.99 31.41
N LEU A 331 9.94 1.68 30.28
CA LEU A 331 9.05 2.84 30.15
C LEU A 331 7.58 2.37 30.20
N TYR A 332 6.76 2.95 31.09
CA TYR A 332 5.34 2.55 31.19
C TYR A 332 4.54 3.02 29.96
N PRO A 333 3.88 2.12 29.20
CA PRO A 333 3.31 2.46 27.88
C PRO A 333 2.31 3.61 27.85
N LYS A 334 1.56 3.85 28.94
CA LYS A 334 0.59 4.96 29.00
C LYS A 334 1.25 6.34 29.04
N TRP A 335 2.50 6.45 29.50
CA TRP A 335 3.18 7.74 29.58
C TRP A 335 3.40 8.34 28.19
N LYS A 336 3.86 7.53 27.23
CA LYS A 336 4.02 7.97 25.84
C LYS A 336 2.67 8.30 25.19
N GLN A 337 1.65 7.47 25.44
CA GLN A 337 0.28 7.73 24.96
C GLN A 337 -0.27 9.08 25.46
N PHE A 338 -0.04 9.43 26.73
CA PHE A 338 -0.44 10.72 27.28
C PHE A 338 0.45 11.87 26.77
N TYR A 339 1.76 11.67 26.71
CA TYR A 339 2.71 12.63 26.14
C TYR A 339 2.35 13.03 24.71
N ASP A 340 1.91 12.08 23.88
CA ASP A 340 1.49 12.34 22.50
C ASP A 340 0.15 13.09 22.42
N GLN A 341 -0.73 12.97 23.43
CA GLN A 341 -2.00 13.71 23.52
C GLN A 341 -1.83 15.16 24.01
N CYS A 342 -0.82 15.45 24.83
CA CYS A 342 -0.58 16.79 25.34
C CYS A 342 -0.17 17.78 24.23
N GLY A 343 -0.73 18.99 24.23
CA GLY A 343 -0.30 20.10 23.38
C GLY A 343 0.91 20.86 23.94
N SER A 344 1.40 21.86 23.19
CA SER A 344 2.51 22.73 23.61
C SER A 344 2.20 23.55 24.86
N GLY A 345 0.94 23.93 25.07
CA GLY A 345 0.44 24.64 26.25
C GLY A 345 0.08 23.76 27.44
N TYR A 346 0.63 22.54 27.54
CA TYR A 346 0.52 21.74 28.75
C TYR A 346 1.49 22.26 29.82
N GLU A 347 1.02 22.41 31.06
CA GLU A 347 1.89 22.73 32.20
C GLU A 347 2.04 21.51 33.13
N HIS A 348 0.93 21.05 33.72
CA HIS A 348 0.88 19.97 34.71
C HIS A 348 -0.56 19.44 34.85
N ASP A 349 -0.72 18.31 35.53
CA ASP A 349 -2.02 17.70 35.84
C ASP A 349 -2.10 17.37 37.34
N TYR A 350 -3.25 17.65 37.96
CA TYR A 350 -3.57 17.45 39.38
C TYR A 350 -4.57 16.31 39.64
N ASP A 351 -4.89 15.48 38.65
CA ASP A 351 -5.74 14.30 38.81
C ASP A 351 -5.08 13.27 39.75
N LEU A 352 -5.36 13.40 41.05
CA LEU A 352 -4.83 12.54 42.11
C LEU A 352 -5.43 11.13 42.11
N SER A 353 -6.33 10.79 41.18
CA SER A 353 -6.85 9.43 41.04
C SER A 353 -5.74 8.47 40.60
N THR A 354 -5.92 7.17 40.85
CA THR A 354 -4.99 6.13 40.35
C THR A 354 -4.88 6.16 38.83
N SER A 355 -5.95 6.56 38.12
CA SER A 355 -5.91 6.74 36.67
C SER A 355 -5.01 7.92 36.30
N GLY A 356 -5.24 9.10 36.90
CA GLY A 356 -4.46 10.31 36.68
C GLY A 356 -2.98 10.15 36.94
N ARG A 357 -2.63 9.73 38.16
CA ARG A 357 -1.26 9.47 38.60
C ARG A 357 -0.55 8.40 37.76
N SER A 358 -1.28 7.54 37.03
CA SER A 358 -0.67 6.58 36.10
C SER A 358 -0.23 7.18 34.75
N ARG A 359 -0.61 8.44 34.44
CA ARG A 359 -0.35 9.08 33.14
C ARG A 359 1.02 9.75 33.03
N GLY A 360 1.76 9.92 34.12
CA GLY A 360 3.11 10.50 34.10
C GLY A 360 3.89 10.30 35.41
N LEU A 361 4.87 11.17 35.63
CA LEU A 361 5.76 11.14 36.80
C LEU A 361 5.84 12.52 37.45
N ASP A 362 5.79 12.61 38.78
CA ASP A 362 6.35 13.78 39.48
C ASP A 362 7.85 13.61 39.72
N CYS A 363 8.49 14.57 40.39
CA CYS A 363 9.93 14.58 40.60
C CYS A 363 10.46 13.42 41.49
N SER A 364 9.75 13.04 42.56
CA SER A 364 10.19 11.94 43.44
C SER A 364 9.66 10.59 43.00
N GLY A 365 8.52 10.56 42.32
CA GLY A 365 8.06 9.41 41.53
C GLY A 365 9.01 9.05 40.40
N PHE A 366 9.60 10.03 39.72
CA PHE A 366 10.66 9.82 38.73
C PHE A 366 11.91 9.18 39.35
N VAL A 367 12.45 9.76 40.44
CA VAL A 367 13.58 9.19 41.18
C VAL A 367 13.25 7.76 41.66
N GLY A 368 12.05 7.55 42.19
CA GLY A 368 11.56 6.26 42.65
C GLY A 368 11.51 5.21 41.55
N TRP A 369 10.88 5.52 40.41
CA TRP A 369 10.77 4.63 39.25
C TRP A 369 12.15 4.33 38.64
N ALA A 370 13.03 5.32 38.48
CA ALA A 370 14.39 5.10 37.98
C ALA A 370 15.16 4.17 38.93
N THR A 371 14.98 4.34 40.25
CA THR A 371 15.59 3.48 41.27
C THR A 371 15.05 2.06 41.20
N TYR A 372 13.75 1.89 40.97
CA TYR A 372 13.16 0.57 40.75
C TYR A 372 13.79 -0.10 39.53
N ASN A 373 14.03 0.67 38.47
CA ASN A 373 14.54 0.17 37.20
C ASN A 373 16.01 -0.28 37.24
N VAL A 374 16.86 0.30 38.08
CA VAL A 374 18.20 -0.25 38.33
C VAL A 374 18.18 -1.38 39.37
N MET A 375 17.30 -1.31 40.38
CA MET A 375 17.23 -2.32 41.44
C MET A 375 16.64 -3.66 40.98
N HIS A 376 15.67 -3.67 40.06
CA HIS A 376 14.84 -4.84 39.74
C HIS A 376 14.83 -5.21 38.26
N THR A 377 14.63 -6.50 38.00
CA THR A 377 14.64 -7.11 36.66
C THR A 377 13.25 -7.34 36.07
N GLN A 378 12.18 -7.13 36.84
CA GLN A 378 10.78 -7.38 36.44
C GLN A 378 9.83 -6.36 37.07
N SER A 379 8.66 -6.14 36.46
CA SER A 379 7.61 -5.26 36.99
C SER A 379 6.79 -5.94 38.10
N GLY A 380 6.02 -5.16 38.87
CA GLY A 380 4.96 -5.71 39.72
C GLY A 380 5.42 -6.27 41.07
N LEU A 381 6.68 -6.05 41.47
CA LEU A 381 7.13 -6.38 42.83
C LEU A 381 6.65 -5.32 43.81
N ASN A 382 6.34 -5.73 45.06
CA ASN A 382 5.83 -4.84 46.11
C ASN A 382 6.94 -3.95 46.72
N TYR A 383 7.55 -3.12 45.87
CA TYR A 383 8.58 -2.16 46.23
C TYR A 383 8.31 -0.83 45.53
N LEU A 384 7.93 0.19 46.30
CA LEU A 384 7.86 1.58 45.85
C LEU A 384 9.01 2.38 46.46
N TYR A 385 9.65 3.20 45.63
CA TYR A 385 10.82 4.00 46.02
C TYR A 385 10.58 5.51 45.88
N ALA A 386 9.38 5.94 45.48
CA ALA A 386 8.94 7.31 45.65
C ALA A 386 8.76 7.63 47.15
N SER A 387 9.13 8.83 47.56
CA SER A 387 8.89 9.40 48.89
C SER A 387 8.78 10.92 48.80
N ASP A 388 8.68 11.65 49.90
CA ASP A 388 8.55 13.11 49.84
C ASP A 388 9.75 13.73 49.11
N ALA A 389 9.47 14.65 48.18
CA ALA A 389 10.48 15.28 47.34
C ALA A 389 11.56 16.05 48.14
N SER A 390 11.25 16.44 49.38
CA SER A 390 12.18 17.08 50.30
C SER A 390 13.14 16.09 50.96
N SER A 391 12.67 14.87 51.27
CA SER A 391 13.42 13.86 52.03
C SER A 391 13.98 12.71 51.19
N GLN A 392 13.68 12.63 49.89
CA GLN A 392 14.07 11.52 49.01
C GLN A 392 15.53 11.05 49.19
N ALA A 393 16.50 11.97 49.32
CA ALA A 393 17.91 11.65 49.54
C ALA A 393 18.14 11.03 50.94
N SER A 394 17.60 11.62 52.01
CA SER A 394 17.73 11.08 53.37
C SER A 394 16.96 9.78 53.58
N THR A 395 15.84 9.59 52.88
CA THR A 395 15.04 8.35 52.83
C THR A 395 15.73 7.21 52.09
N PHE A 396 16.72 7.49 51.22
CA PHE A 396 17.60 6.47 50.64
C PHE A 396 18.82 6.21 51.54
N ALA A 397 19.44 7.25 52.08
CA ALA A 397 20.56 7.10 53.01
C ALA A 397 20.19 6.29 54.27
N SER A 398 18.97 6.49 54.82
CA SER A 398 18.47 5.75 55.98
C SER A 398 18.23 4.25 55.74
N ARG A 399 18.29 3.79 54.48
CA ARG A 399 18.26 2.37 54.10
C ARG A 399 19.65 1.72 54.08
N GLY A 400 20.69 2.47 54.44
CA GLY A 400 22.09 2.05 54.30
C GLY A 400 22.59 2.04 52.85
N TRP A 401 21.88 2.68 51.91
CA TRP A 401 22.20 2.63 50.48
C TRP A 401 23.34 3.55 50.06
N GLY A 402 23.75 4.47 50.93
CA GLY A 402 24.73 5.50 50.60
C GLY A 402 24.87 6.55 51.71
N VAL A 403 25.68 7.58 51.45
CA VAL A 403 26.02 8.64 52.41
C VAL A 403 25.21 9.90 52.10
N LEU A 404 24.54 10.44 53.12
CA LEU A 404 23.85 11.73 53.01
C LEU A 404 24.85 12.88 53.18
N ARG A 405 25.08 13.64 52.11
CA ARG A 405 25.85 14.90 52.09
C ARG A 405 24.87 16.06 52.28
N THR A 406 25.04 16.79 53.37
CA THR A 406 24.24 17.99 53.66
C THR A 406 24.96 19.25 53.19
N GLN A 407 24.29 20.40 53.24
CA GLN A 407 24.87 21.69 52.83
C GLN A 407 26.15 22.10 53.59
N SER A 408 26.46 21.53 54.77
CA SER A 408 27.75 21.77 55.45
C SER A 408 28.91 20.97 54.84
N THR A 409 28.63 19.85 54.18
CA THR A 409 29.58 19.12 53.33
C THR A 409 29.64 19.77 51.94
N LEU A 410 28.48 19.94 51.30
CA LEU A 410 28.41 20.36 49.89
C LEU A 410 28.97 21.76 49.63
N LYS A 411 29.02 22.67 50.62
CA LYS A 411 29.64 24.00 50.47
C LYS A 411 31.17 23.99 50.44
N GLN A 412 31.81 22.87 50.79
CA GLN A 412 33.27 22.74 50.74
C GLN A 412 33.77 22.88 49.29
N ASN A 413 34.97 23.43 49.12
CA ASN A 413 35.56 23.72 47.81
C ASN A 413 34.65 24.51 46.85
N ASN A 414 33.79 25.39 47.40
CA ASN A 414 32.74 26.11 46.66
C ASN A 414 31.91 25.18 45.75
N TYR A 415 31.44 24.07 46.31
CA TYR A 415 30.63 23.04 45.64
C TYR A 415 31.33 22.20 44.56
N LYS A 416 32.60 22.43 44.24
CA LYS A 416 33.34 21.61 43.25
C LYS A 416 33.84 20.29 43.83
N GLY A 417 33.63 19.18 43.11
CA GLY A 417 33.92 17.82 43.56
C GLY A 417 32.94 17.33 44.64
N GLN A 418 31.74 17.92 44.70
CA GLN A 418 30.75 17.64 45.76
C GLN A 418 29.51 16.86 45.28
N PHE A 419 29.42 16.57 43.98
CA PHE A 419 28.29 15.89 43.34
C PHE A 419 28.85 14.89 42.31
N PHE A 420 28.32 13.67 42.31
CA PHE A 420 28.81 12.57 41.48
C PHE A 420 27.71 12.00 40.58
N ALA A 421 28.12 11.23 39.58
CA ALA A 421 27.22 10.52 38.67
C ALA A 421 26.25 9.61 39.44
N GLY A 422 24.95 9.73 39.17
CA GLY A 422 23.89 8.96 39.81
C GLY A 422 23.48 9.46 41.20
N ASP A 423 24.05 10.55 41.72
CA ASP A 423 23.67 11.12 43.01
C ASP A 423 22.18 11.50 43.04
N VAL A 424 21.51 11.17 44.14
CA VAL A 424 20.09 11.49 44.37
C VAL A 424 19.97 12.78 45.17
N GLY A 425 19.45 13.83 44.55
CA GLY A 425 19.22 15.11 45.21
C GLY A 425 17.79 15.26 45.74
N SER A 426 17.64 15.92 46.89
CA SER A 426 16.33 16.29 47.43
C SER A 426 16.34 17.65 48.15
N LYS A 427 15.28 18.43 47.94
CA LYS A 427 15.01 19.74 48.57
C LYS A 427 13.50 20.00 48.61
N PRO A 428 13.00 20.96 49.41
CA PRO A 428 11.57 21.28 49.44
C PRO A 428 10.97 21.44 48.03
N GLY A 429 10.00 20.58 47.71
CA GLY A 429 9.31 20.54 46.42
C GLY A 429 10.02 19.82 45.25
N HIS A 430 11.28 19.37 45.39
CA HIS A 430 12.03 18.77 44.28
C HIS A 430 13.00 17.65 44.69
N ALA A 431 12.86 16.48 44.05
CA ALA A 431 13.88 15.45 43.98
C ALA A 431 14.39 15.28 42.53
N PHE A 432 15.67 14.97 42.34
CA PHE A 432 16.31 14.91 41.01
C PHE A 432 17.49 13.93 41.00
N LEU A 433 17.98 13.57 39.81
CA LEU A 433 19.18 12.74 39.61
C LEU A 433 20.30 13.53 38.94
N VAL A 434 21.51 13.46 39.49
CA VAL A 434 22.71 14.06 38.88
C VAL A 434 23.25 13.14 37.79
N LEU A 435 23.41 13.66 36.57
CA LEU A 435 24.18 13.00 35.51
C LEU A 435 25.67 13.19 35.76
N GLY A 436 26.10 14.42 36.03
CA GLY A 436 27.48 14.76 36.41
C GLY A 436 27.65 16.23 36.79
N GLN A 437 28.83 16.58 37.29
CA GLN A 437 29.26 17.96 37.56
C GLN A 437 30.17 18.46 36.42
N CYS A 438 30.07 19.74 36.09
CA CYS A 438 30.92 20.44 35.12
C CYS A 438 32.05 21.19 35.83
N ASP A 439 33.07 21.63 35.09
CA ASP A 439 34.25 22.31 35.64
C ASP A 439 33.89 23.67 36.26
N ASP A 440 32.89 24.40 35.75
CA ASP A 440 32.34 25.60 36.37
C ASP A 440 31.59 25.34 37.71
N GLY A 441 31.40 24.07 38.07
CA GLY A 441 30.69 23.60 39.26
C GLY A 441 29.18 23.41 39.09
N SER A 442 28.61 23.73 37.92
CA SER A 442 27.21 23.45 37.58
C SER A 442 26.95 21.95 37.38
N LEU A 443 25.69 21.54 37.47
CA LEU A 443 25.28 20.13 37.36
C LEU A 443 24.39 19.92 36.14
N VAL A 444 24.66 18.86 35.37
CA VAL A 444 23.65 18.31 34.48
C VAL A 444 22.82 17.30 35.28
N ILE A 445 21.49 17.42 35.20
CA ILE A 445 20.55 16.58 35.92
C ILE A 445 19.49 16.00 34.98
N VAL A 446 18.89 14.87 35.36
CA VAL A 446 17.58 14.44 34.84
C VAL A 446 16.52 14.75 35.89
N HIS A 447 15.41 15.33 35.47
CA HIS A 447 14.37 15.82 36.36
C HIS A 447 12.98 15.72 35.74
N SER A 448 11.97 15.38 36.55
CA SER A 448 10.56 15.57 36.17
C SER A 448 10.06 16.90 36.72
N THR A 449 9.79 17.83 35.82
CA THR A 449 9.29 19.18 36.11
C THR A 449 8.36 19.61 34.98
N PRO A 450 7.37 20.49 35.20
CA PRO A 450 6.54 21.05 34.14
C PRO A 450 7.38 21.48 32.91
N PRO A 451 7.04 21.03 31.68
CA PRO A 451 5.91 20.17 31.32
C PRO A 451 6.22 18.65 31.30
N CYS A 452 7.48 18.24 31.24
CA CYS A 452 7.88 16.85 30.98
C CYS A 452 9.24 16.49 31.59
N VAL A 453 9.52 15.17 31.67
CA VAL A 453 10.83 14.67 32.09
C VAL A 453 11.89 15.08 31.06
N GLN A 454 12.98 15.69 31.55
CA GLN A 454 13.99 16.30 30.69
C GLN A 454 15.39 16.23 31.30
N ILE A 455 16.40 16.31 30.42
CA ILE A 455 17.76 16.71 30.80
C ILE A 455 17.75 18.22 31.03
N ALA A 456 18.27 18.69 32.16
CA ALA A 456 18.39 20.11 32.48
C ALA A 456 19.77 20.44 33.06
N GLY A 457 20.31 21.61 32.70
CA GLY A 457 21.51 22.17 33.32
C GLY A 457 21.15 23.12 34.45
N THR A 458 21.87 23.07 35.57
CA THR A 458 21.76 24.12 36.61
C THR A 458 22.57 25.35 36.23
N PRO A 459 22.27 26.52 36.82
CA PRO A 459 23.23 27.59 36.95
C PRO A 459 24.51 27.12 37.68
N THR A 460 25.58 27.91 37.61
CA THR A 460 26.77 27.73 38.46
C THR A 460 26.41 27.87 39.96
N PRO A 461 27.27 27.44 40.90
CA PRO A 461 27.07 27.68 42.33
C PRO A 461 26.93 29.18 42.70
N SER A 462 27.48 30.08 41.88
CA SER A 462 27.35 31.54 41.99
C SER A 462 26.10 32.13 41.30
N GLY A 463 25.27 31.30 40.66
CA GLY A 463 24.01 31.71 40.03
C GLY A 463 24.08 32.14 38.56
N SER A 464 25.20 31.89 37.86
CA SER A 464 25.32 32.21 36.43
C SER A 464 24.52 31.22 35.57
N TYR A 465 23.64 31.74 34.71
CA TYR A 465 22.87 30.96 33.73
C TYR A 465 23.64 30.70 32.41
N SER A 466 24.86 31.21 32.28
CA SER A 466 25.77 30.93 31.16
C SER A 466 26.67 29.72 31.46
N SER A 467 26.14 28.71 32.16
CA SER A 467 26.90 27.56 32.66
C SER A 467 27.12 26.46 31.62
N GLU A 468 28.19 25.70 31.81
CA GLU A 468 28.56 24.53 31.02
C GLU A 468 27.41 23.50 31.02
N ALA A 469 26.82 23.21 32.18
CA ALA A 469 25.69 22.28 32.26
C ALA A 469 24.48 22.72 31.42
N ILE A 470 24.20 24.02 31.33
CA ILE A 470 23.10 24.54 30.51
C ILE A 470 23.41 24.39 29.01
N VAL A 471 24.68 24.51 28.60
CA VAL A 471 25.11 24.24 27.22
C VAL A 471 25.02 22.74 26.89
N LEU A 472 25.50 21.88 27.79
CA LEU A 472 25.44 20.42 27.64
C LEU A 472 24.00 19.91 27.60
N ALA A 473 23.14 20.36 28.52
CA ALA A 473 21.72 20.00 28.50
C ALA A 473 21.04 20.43 27.19
N LYS A 474 21.35 21.62 26.65
CA LYS A 474 20.86 22.07 25.32
C LYS A 474 21.37 21.17 24.18
N LYS A 475 22.64 20.75 24.20
CA LYS A 475 23.21 19.78 23.23
C LYS A 475 22.44 18.47 23.29
N TYR A 476 22.38 17.84 24.45
CA TYR A 476 21.91 16.45 24.58
C TYR A 476 20.38 16.32 24.64
N MET A 477 19.63 17.30 25.16
CA MET A 477 18.16 17.30 25.06
C MET A 477 17.70 17.44 23.60
N LYS A 478 18.43 18.20 22.76
CA LYS A 478 18.17 18.28 21.32
C LYS A 478 18.54 17.00 20.56
N LYS A 479 19.51 16.21 21.04
CA LYS A 479 19.86 14.89 20.49
C LYS A 479 18.88 13.79 20.89
N LEU A 480 18.50 13.73 22.17
CA LEU A 480 17.65 12.68 22.71
C LEU A 480 16.16 12.91 22.41
N ALA A 481 15.69 14.17 22.47
CA ALA A 481 14.28 14.52 22.37
C ALA A 481 14.03 15.81 21.58
N PRO A 482 14.46 15.90 20.30
CA PRO A 482 14.27 17.10 19.46
C PRO A 482 12.78 17.48 19.34
N GLY A 483 11.89 16.49 19.30
CA GLY A 483 10.44 16.71 19.32
C GLY A 483 9.96 17.43 20.58
N ALA A 484 10.47 17.07 21.77
CA ALA A 484 10.12 17.74 23.03
C ALA A 484 10.63 19.19 23.07
N VAL A 485 11.87 19.43 22.62
CA VAL A 485 12.46 20.77 22.51
C VAL A 485 11.60 21.66 21.61
N SER A 486 11.19 21.18 20.44
CA SER A 486 10.34 21.93 19.52
C SER A 486 8.89 22.08 19.99
N LYS A 487 8.35 21.10 20.73
CA LYS A 487 6.95 21.06 21.19
C LYS A 487 6.70 21.98 22.38
N PHE A 488 7.64 22.07 23.30
CA PHE A 488 7.48 22.82 24.56
C PHE A 488 8.44 24.01 24.69
N GLY A 489 9.24 24.32 23.66
CA GLY A 489 10.21 25.42 23.69
C GLY A 489 11.30 25.24 24.74
N LEU A 490 11.68 23.99 25.05
CA LEU A 490 12.54 23.68 26.20
C LEU A 490 13.90 24.35 26.10
N GLY A 491 14.16 25.31 26.99
CA GLY A 491 15.49 25.87 27.19
C GLY A 491 16.46 24.91 27.88
N SER A 492 16.00 23.74 28.36
CA SER A 492 16.77 22.70 29.08
C SER A 492 17.69 23.27 30.18
N GLN A 493 17.21 24.33 30.83
CA GLN A 493 17.86 25.01 31.94
C GLN A 493 16.93 24.90 33.14
N SER A 494 17.50 24.66 34.32
CA SER A 494 16.75 24.81 35.55
C SER A 494 16.63 26.29 35.92
N THR A 495 15.40 26.77 36.12
CA THR A 495 15.13 28.03 36.83
C THR A 495 15.24 27.90 38.35
N VAL A 496 15.31 26.66 38.85
CA VAL A 496 15.44 26.34 40.28
C VAL A 496 16.91 26.09 40.64
N GLN A 497 17.35 26.71 41.73
CA GLN A 497 18.67 26.46 42.32
C GLN A 497 18.71 25.08 42.98
N TYR A 498 19.36 24.10 42.35
CA TYR A 498 19.49 22.72 42.88
C TYR A 498 20.80 22.45 43.65
N ILE A 499 21.82 23.30 43.51
CA ILE A 499 23.10 23.17 44.24
C ILE A 499 22.96 23.67 45.69
N ASN A 500 22.41 24.87 45.86
CA ASN A 500 22.18 25.48 47.17
C ASN A 500 20.81 25.05 47.75
N GLY A 501 20.79 24.67 49.03
CA GLY A 501 19.57 24.27 49.75
C GLY A 501 19.07 22.85 49.48
N SER A 502 19.85 22.01 48.81
CA SER A 502 19.56 20.57 48.63
C SER A 502 20.44 19.70 49.53
N ASN A 503 19.94 18.53 49.91
CA ASN A 503 20.78 17.43 50.40
C ASN A 503 20.97 16.44 49.25
N ILE A 504 22.12 15.75 49.24
CA ILE A 504 22.48 14.76 48.22
C ILE A 504 22.74 13.42 48.91
N MET A 505 22.27 12.33 48.33
CA MET A 505 22.64 10.97 48.72
C MET A 505 23.56 10.39 47.64
N HIS A 506 24.79 10.07 48.03
CA HIS A 506 25.77 9.42 47.19
C HIS A 506 25.79 7.92 47.47
N TRP A 507 25.66 7.09 46.44
CA TRP A 507 25.50 5.64 46.56
C TRP A 507 26.71 4.95 47.19
N SER A 508 26.45 3.87 47.93
CA SER A 508 27.48 2.89 48.27
C SER A 508 27.75 1.99 47.06
N SER A 509 29.03 1.73 46.78
CA SER A 509 29.48 0.78 45.75
C SER A 509 28.95 -0.64 45.95
N ASN A 510 28.54 -0.99 47.17
CA ASN A 510 27.89 -2.27 47.52
C ASN A 510 26.41 -2.33 47.07
N VAL A 511 25.82 -1.22 46.62
CA VAL A 511 24.41 -1.11 46.22
C VAL A 511 24.26 -0.76 44.75
N LEU A 512 24.98 0.26 44.28
CA LEU A 512 25.24 0.51 42.86
C LEU A 512 26.76 0.56 42.65
N SER A 513 27.30 -0.39 41.87
CA SER A 513 28.72 -0.40 41.55
C SER A 513 29.07 0.63 40.47
N ASP A 514 30.35 0.96 40.35
CA ASP A 514 30.84 1.88 39.31
C ASP A 514 32.03 1.26 38.56
N PRO A 515 31.79 0.22 37.72
CA PRO A 515 32.84 -0.42 36.94
C PRO A 515 33.31 0.44 35.76
N ASP A 516 32.48 1.40 35.32
CA ASP A 516 32.79 2.35 34.23
C ASP A 516 33.54 3.60 34.73
N GLY A 517 33.67 3.81 36.04
CA GLY A 517 34.41 4.94 36.64
C GLY A 517 33.68 6.29 36.59
N TYR A 518 32.37 6.28 36.36
CA TYR A 518 31.52 7.47 36.17
C TYR A 518 31.59 8.47 37.34
N THR A 519 31.83 8.01 38.56
CA THR A 519 31.98 8.89 39.75
C THR A 519 33.24 9.76 39.72
N SER A 520 34.18 9.48 38.80
CA SER A 520 35.40 10.27 38.57
C SER A 520 35.36 11.12 37.29
N MET A 521 34.30 11.02 36.48
CA MET A 521 34.18 11.69 35.17
C MET A 521 33.48 13.05 35.26
N THR A 522 33.73 13.92 34.28
CA THR A 522 32.97 15.16 34.08
C THR A 522 31.58 14.88 33.47
N ALA A 523 30.69 15.87 33.56
CA ALA A 523 29.35 15.77 32.96
C ALA A 523 29.37 15.54 31.43
N ASP A 524 30.35 16.09 30.70
CA ASP A 524 30.44 15.93 29.26
C ASP A 524 31.06 14.59 28.83
N GLU A 525 32.05 14.06 29.57
CA GLU A 525 32.56 12.69 29.40
C GLU A 525 31.45 11.66 29.60
N ILE A 526 30.67 11.78 30.68
CA ILE A 526 29.53 10.91 31.00
C ILE A 526 28.48 10.97 29.89
N LEU A 527 28.12 12.18 29.44
CA LEU A 527 27.13 12.33 28.38
C LEU A 527 27.64 11.82 27.02
N ALA A 528 28.94 11.91 26.74
CA ALA A 528 29.52 11.35 25.53
C ALA A 528 29.53 9.82 25.55
N ASP A 529 29.89 9.18 26.67
CA ASP A 529 29.84 7.72 26.82
C ASP A 529 28.41 7.17 26.75
N LEU A 530 27.46 7.80 27.46
CA LEU A 530 26.05 7.40 27.44
C LEU A 530 25.46 7.44 26.02
N PHE A 531 25.90 8.38 25.17
CA PHE A 531 25.41 8.62 23.81
C PHE A 531 26.29 8.01 22.70
N ASN A 532 27.32 7.23 23.05
CA ASN A 532 28.30 6.66 22.11
C ASN A 532 28.96 7.72 21.20
N GLU A 533 29.50 8.79 21.82
CA GLU A 533 30.23 9.89 21.16
C GLU A 533 31.76 9.88 21.43
N ASN A 534 32.26 8.83 22.10
CA ASN A 534 33.68 8.61 22.45
C ASN A 534 34.42 7.77 21.40
#